data_AF-A0A2R7KIY3-F1
#
_entry.id   AF-A0A2R7KIY3-F1
#
_cell.length_a   1.000
_cell.length_b   1.000
_cell.length_c   1.000
_cell.angle_alpha   90.00
_cell.angle_beta   90.00
_cell.angle_gamma   90.00
#
_symmetry.space_group_name_H-M   'P 1'
#
loop_
_entity.id
_entity.type
_entity.pdbx_description
1 polymer ?
#
loop_
_entity_poly.entity_id
_entity_poly.type
_entity_poly.pdbx_seq_one_letter_code
_entity_poly.pdbx_strand_id
1 'polypeptide(L)'
;MIRKVNLQKELIKDVDEFSVLTRNALINAGIVKVPDLSFLHPKDLNVIKGIGAQGRKTVLDFCARKSIVFNTVSYLIKGKNWR
;
A
#
# COMPACT_ATOMS: atom_id res chain seq x y z
N MET A 1 -8.66 -22.61 15.78
CA MET A 1 -9.13 -22.38 14.39
C MET A 1 -8.35 -21.20 13.81
N ILE A 2 -7.31 -21.46 13.02
CA ILE A 2 -6.59 -20.40 12.30
C ILE A 2 -7.43 -20.07 11.06
N ARG A 3 -8.18 -18.96 11.08
CA ARG A 3 -8.83 -18.45 9.87
C ARG A 3 -7.73 -18.14 8.87
N LYS A 4 -7.59 -18.95 7.81
CA LYS A 4 -6.79 -18.60 6.64
C LYS A 4 -7.45 -17.36 6.01
N VAL A 5 -7.00 -16.18 6.40
CA VAL A 5 -7.41 -14.91 5.77
C VAL A 5 -6.92 -14.99 4.34
N ASN A 6 -7.85 -15.10 3.39
CA ASN A 6 -7.52 -15.13 1.97
C ASN A 6 -7.24 -13.70 1.51
N LEU A 7 -6.02 -13.22 1.81
CA LEU A 7 -5.54 -11.86 1.50
C LEU A 7 -5.61 -11.54 0.00
N GLN A 8 -5.73 -12.55 -0.88
CA GLN A 8 -5.80 -12.37 -2.33
C GLN A 8 -7.05 -11.64 -2.83
N LYS A 9 -8.10 -11.58 -2.02
CA LYS A 9 -9.37 -10.93 -2.39
C LYS A 9 -9.74 -9.76 -1.50
N GLU A 10 -8.96 -9.47 -0.47
CA GLU A 10 -9.23 -8.40 0.49
C GLU A 10 -9.02 -7.04 -0.19
N LEU A 11 -10.02 -6.16 -0.08
CA LEU A 11 -9.98 -4.83 -0.68
C LEU A 11 -9.40 -3.85 0.34
N ILE A 12 -8.61 -2.88 -0.13
CA ILE A 12 -8.05 -1.80 0.70
C ILE A 12 -9.16 -1.03 1.43
N LYS A 13 -10.34 -0.90 0.82
CA LYS A 13 -11.48 -0.21 1.42
C LYS A 13 -12.00 -0.89 2.70
N ASP A 14 -11.82 -2.20 2.81
CA ASP A 14 -12.32 -3.05 3.90
C ASP A 14 -11.27 -3.25 5.00
N VAL A 15 -10.09 -2.63 4.87
CA VAL A 15 -9.04 -2.64 5.90
C VAL A 15 -9.32 -1.54 6.92
N ASP A 16 -9.85 -1.91 8.08
CA ASP A 16 -10.22 -0.99 9.16
C ASP A 16 -9.02 -0.24 9.76
N GLU A 17 -7.81 -0.81 9.67
CA GLU A 17 -6.60 -0.18 10.21
C GLU A 17 -6.20 1.07 9.41
N PHE A 18 -6.67 1.21 8.17
CA PHE A 18 -6.36 2.35 7.32
C PHE A 18 -7.37 3.48 7.55
N SER A 19 -6.84 4.67 7.84
CA SER A 19 -7.64 5.89 7.88
C SER A 19 -8.35 6.12 6.53
N VAL A 20 -9.48 6.81 6.54
CA VAL A 20 -10.22 7.15 5.31
C VAL A 20 -9.32 7.84 4.28
N LEU A 21 -8.43 8.74 4.74
CA LEU A 21 -7.46 9.41 3.87
C LEU A 21 -6.46 8.43 3.26
N THR A 22 -5.93 7.49 4.04
CA THR A 22 -4.99 6.48 3.56
C THR A 22 -5.66 5.55 2.56
N ARG A 23 -6.89 5.09 2.82
CA ARG A 23 -7.66 4.26 1.88
C ARG A 23 -7.91 5.01 0.58
N ASN A 24 -8.40 6.24 0.65
CA ASN A 24 -8.68 7.04 -0.54
C ASN A 24 -7.40 7.32 -1.34
N ALA A 25 -6.28 7.60 -0.68
CA ALA A 25 -5.01 7.85 -1.35
C ALA A 25 -4.46 6.59 -2.04
N LEU A 26 -4.55 5.41 -1.40
CA LEU A 26 -4.17 4.14 -2.01
C LEU A 26 -5.06 3.80 -3.22
N ILE A 27 -6.39 3.93 -3.08
CA ILE A 27 -7.34 3.67 -4.17
C ILE A 27 -7.10 4.63 -5.34
N ASN A 28 -6.86 5.92 -5.07
CA ASN A 28 -6.53 6.91 -6.10
C ASN A 28 -5.19 6.63 -6.79
N ALA A 29 -4.26 5.96 -6.12
CA ALA A 29 -3.02 5.48 -6.71
C ALA A 29 -3.19 4.14 -7.46
N GLY A 30 -4.41 3.63 -7.57
CA GLY A 30 -4.72 2.38 -8.26
C GLY A 30 -4.53 1.11 -7.42
N ILE A 31 -4.29 1.26 -6.12
CA ILE A 31 -4.10 0.15 -5.18
C ILE A 31 -5.46 -0.16 -4.56
N VAL A 32 -6.16 -1.15 -5.11
CA VAL A 32 -7.55 -1.45 -4.75
C VAL A 32 -7.62 -2.68 -3.86
N LYS A 33 -6.70 -3.62 -4.03
CA LYS A 33 -6.63 -4.88 -3.28
C LYS A 33 -5.37 -4.92 -2.41
N VAL A 34 -5.45 -5.66 -1.31
CA VAL A 34 -4.30 -5.90 -0.41
C VAL A 34 -3.07 -6.47 -1.13
N PRO A 35 -3.18 -7.43 -2.08
CA PRO A 35 -2.03 -7.92 -2.83
C PRO A 35 -1.35 -6.85 -3.68
N ASP A 36 -2.08 -5.79 -4.07
CA ASP A 36 -1.51 -4.73 -4.90
C ASP A 36 -0.40 -3.97 -4.15
N LEU A 37 -0.43 -3.98 -2.81
CA LEU A 37 0.62 -3.44 -1.96
C LEU A 37 1.97 -4.13 -2.17
N SER A 38 1.98 -5.42 -2.55
CA SER A 38 3.22 -6.16 -2.83
C SER A 38 3.95 -5.66 -4.08
N PHE A 39 3.24 -5.02 -5.02
CA PHE A 39 3.87 -4.47 -6.23
C PHE A 39 4.56 -3.13 -5.98
N LEU A 40 4.24 -2.47 -4.87
CA LEU A 40 4.85 -1.20 -4.50
C LEU A 40 6.23 -1.43 -3.91
N HIS A 41 7.13 -0.49 -4.18
CA HIS A 41 8.33 -0.33 -3.38
C HIS A 41 8.02 0.58 -2.18
N PRO A 42 8.67 0.41 -1.01
CA PRO A 42 8.39 1.24 0.17
C PRO A 42 8.54 2.74 -0.07
N LYS A 43 9.44 3.12 -1.00
CA LYS A 43 9.64 4.52 -1.41
C LYS A 43 8.47 5.06 -2.25
N ASP A 44 7.71 4.21 -2.93
CA ASP A 44 6.58 4.63 -3.75
C ASP A 44 5.45 5.17 -2.86
N LEU A 45 5.32 4.67 -1.63
CA LEU A 45 4.40 5.21 -0.62
C LEU A 45 4.70 6.68 -0.28
N ASN A 46 5.93 7.16 -0.47
CA ASN A 46 6.28 8.56 -0.24
C ASN A 46 5.76 9.49 -1.34
N VAL A 47 5.55 8.98 -2.55
CA VAL A 47 5.07 9.77 -3.68
C VAL A 47 3.55 9.74 -3.83
N ILE A 48 2.86 8.82 -3.13
CA ILE A 48 1.40 8.77 -3.16
C ILE A 48 0.83 10.02 -2.46
N LYS A 49 0.26 10.90 -3.27
CA LYS A 49 -0.39 12.13 -2.83
C LYS A 49 -1.52 11.78 -1.84
N GLY A 50 -1.46 12.38 -0.66
CA GLY A 50 -2.47 12.20 0.39
C GLY A 50 -2.12 11.15 1.44
N ILE A 51 -1.05 10.36 1.27
CA ILE A 51 -0.55 9.49 2.34
C ILE A 51 0.48 10.27 3.18
N GLY A 52 0.06 10.73 4.35
CA GLY A 52 0.95 11.33 5.35
C GLY A 52 1.87 10.31 6.02
N ALA A 53 2.83 10.79 6.83
CA ALA A 53 3.80 9.93 7.53
C ALA A 53 3.14 8.82 8.37
N GLN A 54 2.04 9.15 9.06
CA GLN A 54 1.27 8.19 9.82
C GLN A 54 0.65 7.11 8.93
N GLY A 55 0.03 7.50 7.81
CA GLY A 55 -0.55 6.54 6.87
C GLY A 55 0.50 5.60 6.27
N ARG A 56 1.69 6.12 5.94
CA ARG A 56 2.81 5.30 5.45
C ARG A 56 3.23 4.27 6.49
N LYS A 57 3.40 4.70 7.74
CA LYS A 57 3.75 3.81 8.85
C LYS A 57 2.70 2.71 9.02
N THR A 58 1.42 3.06 9.03
CA THR A 58 0.33 2.07 9.15
C THR A 58 0.35 1.06 8.01
N VAL A 59 0.59 1.48 6.77
CA VAL A 59 0.68 0.57 5.61
C VAL A 59 1.89 -0.36 5.73
N LEU A 60 3.06 0.17 6.10
CA LEU A 60 4.27 -0.63 6.31
C LEU A 60 4.07 -1.66 7.45
N ASP A 61 3.51 -1.24 8.58
CA ASP A 61 3.23 -2.10 9.74
C ASP A 61 2.17 -3.16 9.39
N PHE A 62 1.16 -2.82 8.58
CA PHE A 62 0.17 -3.76 8.07
C PHE A 62 0.83 -4.83 7.19
N CYS A 63 1.65 -4.42 6.21
CA CYS A 63 2.36 -5.34 5.34
C CYS A 63 3.29 -6.26 6.13
N ALA A 64 4.04 -5.72 7.10
CA ALA A 64 4.91 -6.49 7.98
C ALA A 64 4.14 -7.56 8.77
N ARG A 65 3.01 -7.19 9.39
CA ARG A 65 2.17 -8.13 10.16
C ARG A 65 1.53 -9.21 9.30
N LYS A 66 1.13 -8.87 8.07
CA LYS A 66 0.50 -9.80 7.13
C LYS A 66 1.52 -10.59 6.30
N SER A 67 2.82 -10.42 6.57
CA SER A 67 3.91 -11.03 5.79
C SER A 67 3.82 -10.71 4.29
N ILE A 68 3.36 -9.51 3.95
CA ILE A 68 3.35 -8.98 2.59
C ILE A 68 4.72 -8.36 2.34
N VAL A 69 5.45 -8.95 1.41
CA VAL A 69 6.76 -8.46 0.99
C VAL A 69 6.56 -7.41 -0.09
N PHE A 70 7.10 -6.21 0.14
CA PHE A 70 7.15 -5.17 -0.88
C PHE A 70 8.09 -5.58 -2.02
N ASN A 71 7.86 -5.01 -3.19
CA ASN A 71 8.78 -5.20 -4.28
C ASN A 71 10.14 -4.57 -3.95
N THR A 72 11.21 -5.29 -4.27
CA THR A 72 12.59 -4.83 -4.14
C THR A 72 13.02 -3.90 -5.28
N VAL A 73 12.25 -3.88 -6.37
CA VAL A 73 12.49 -3.00 -7.52
C VAL A 73 11.50 -1.84 -7.48
N SER A 74 12.00 -0.61 -7.33
CA SER A 74 11.18 0.58 -7.55
C SER A 74 11.06 0.83 -9.05
N TYR A 75 9.84 0.72 -9.59
CA TYR A 75 9.56 1.03 -10.99
C TYR A 75 9.43 2.54 -11.26
N LEU A 76 9.62 3.39 -10.24
CA LEU A 76 9.61 4.85 -10.41
C LEU A 76 10.91 5.41 -11.00
N ILE A 77 11.89 4.57 -11.33
CA ILE A 77 13.08 4.99 -12.09
C ILE A 77 12.86 4.71 -13.58
N LYS A 78 11.98 5.49 -14.22
CA LYS A 78 12.13 5.93 -15.63
C LYS A 78 10.99 6.88 -16.00
N GLY A 79 11.32 8.18 -16.00
CA GLY A 79 10.60 9.15 -16.83
C GLY A 79 9.55 9.98 -16.10
N LYS A 80 9.98 11.05 -15.44
CA LYS A 80 9.61 12.42 -15.82
C LYS A 80 10.39 13.41 -14.96
N ASN A 81 11.38 14.04 -15.60
CA ASN A 81 11.89 15.35 -15.18
C ASN A 81 10.68 16.27 -14.97
N TRP A 82 10.43 16.68 -13.74
CA TRP A 82 9.64 17.88 -13.47
C TRP A 82 10.67 18.98 -13.26
N ARG A 83 11.07 19.58 -14.39
CA ARG A 83 11.64 20.93 -14.42
C ARG A 83 10.52 21.93 -14.21
#